data_AF-X0YDB9-F1
#
_entry.id   AF-X0YDB9-F1
#
_cell.length_a   1.000
_cell.length_b   1.000
_cell.length_c   1.000
_cell.angle_alpha   90.00
_cell.angle_beta   90.00
_cell.angle_gamma   90.00
#
_symmetry.space_group_name_H-M   'P 1'
#
loop_
_entity.id
_entity.type
_entity.pdbx_description
1 polymer ?
#
loop_
_entity_poly.entity_id
_entity_poly.type
_entity_poly.pdbx_seq_one_letter_code
_entity_poly.pdbx_strand_id
1 'polypeptide(L)'
;KTDSLFDDADGNGVPSPGDTLLYQVTVVNNGNQAATGVFMNDIIDPNTTLVTGTVQTSLGTVTSGNGPGDTSVAVDIGDMAGGSAVNVSFRVIINDPLPAGVTFVRNQGIVGGGNIPSEPTDDPESPQDDDDTETPVTAAPDVEAYKIDSLFDDADGNGVPSPGDTLLYQVTIVNDGNQAATSVFMNDIIDPNTTLVTGSVQTSQGTVTSGNSPGDTSIAVNIGDIAGGSAVNVSFRVT
;
A
#
# COMPACT_ATOMS: atom_id res chain seq x y z
N LYS A 1 17.02 5.74 -16.72
CA LYS A 1 15.56 5.68 -16.52
C LYS A 1 15.23 6.76 -15.51
N THR A 2 14.24 7.59 -15.77
CA THR A 2 13.80 8.62 -14.85
C THR A 2 12.33 8.44 -14.55
N ASP A 3 11.89 9.00 -13.44
CA ASP A 3 10.49 9.11 -13.09
C ASP A 3 10.09 10.57 -12.83
N SER A 4 8.79 10.78 -12.64
CA SER A 4 8.23 12.08 -12.27
C SER A 4 6.81 11.87 -11.76
N LEU A 5 6.37 12.74 -10.85
CA LEU A 5 4.98 12.80 -10.43
C LEU A 5 4.11 13.28 -11.61
N PHE A 6 3.27 12.38 -12.12
CA PHE A 6 2.42 12.63 -13.28
C PHE A 6 1.04 13.14 -12.87
N ASP A 7 0.44 12.50 -11.87
CA ASP A 7 -0.84 12.90 -11.27
C ASP A 7 -0.68 12.85 -9.75
N ASP A 8 -0.96 13.99 -9.12
CA ASP A 8 -0.88 14.22 -7.68
C ASP A 8 -2.33 14.22 -7.17
N ALA A 9 -2.77 13.06 -6.67
CA ALA A 9 -4.16 12.80 -6.37
C ALA A 9 -4.63 13.60 -5.14
N ASP A 10 -3.74 13.83 -4.18
CA ASP A 10 -4.04 14.56 -2.95
C ASP A 10 -3.56 16.03 -2.97
N GLY A 11 -2.75 16.42 -3.97
CA GLY A 11 -2.31 17.80 -4.18
C GLY A 11 -1.18 18.24 -3.24
N ASN A 12 -0.48 17.30 -2.60
CA ASN A 12 0.57 17.60 -1.62
C ASN A 12 1.94 17.92 -2.26
N GLY A 13 2.09 17.67 -3.57
CA GLY A 13 3.29 17.92 -4.36
C GLY A 13 4.44 16.92 -4.16
N VAL A 14 4.21 15.80 -3.50
CA VAL A 14 5.19 14.74 -3.24
C VAL A 14 4.58 13.36 -3.54
N PRO A 15 5.35 12.39 -4.05
CA PRO A 15 4.83 11.05 -4.28
C PRO A 15 4.27 10.41 -3.01
N SER A 16 3.03 9.94 -3.09
CA SER A 16 2.29 9.33 -1.99
C SER A 16 1.34 8.24 -2.51
N PRO A 17 0.83 7.35 -1.65
CA PRO A 17 -0.16 6.34 -2.03
C PRO A 17 -1.34 6.95 -2.80
N GLY A 18 -1.67 6.38 -3.96
CA GLY A 18 -2.74 6.85 -4.85
C GLY A 18 -2.23 7.72 -6.01
N ASP A 19 -1.03 8.29 -5.91
CA ASP A 19 -0.46 9.12 -6.97
C ASP A 19 0.01 8.29 -8.16
N THR A 20 0.08 8.95 -9.33
CA THR A 20 0.60 8.33 -10.55
C THR A 20 2.01 8.83 -10.86
N LEU A 21 2.95 7.92 -11.07
CA LEU A 21 4.29 8.20 -11.56
C LEU A 21 4.37 7.94 -13.08
N LEU A 22 5.10 8.80 -13.80
CA LEU A 22 5.51 8.58 -15.20
C LEU A 22 6.97 8.16 -15.25
N TYR A 23 7.24 6.94 -15.69
CA TYR A 23 8.59 6.47 -16.01
C TYR A 23 8.94 6.74 -17.47
N GLN A 24 10.18 7.17 -17.70
CA GLN A 24 10.77 7.37 -19.02
C GLN A 24 12.11 6.65 -19.11
N VAL A 25 12.29 5.84 -20.15
CA VAL A 25 13.51 5.10 -20.44
C VAL A 25 14.01 5.48 -21.82
N THR A 26 15.23 6.01 -21.86
CA THR A 26 15.95 6.32 -23.09
C THR A 26 16.96 5.22 -23.35
N VAL A 27 16.71 4.39 -24.35
CA VAL A 27 17.67 3.38 -24.83
C VAL A 27 18.54 4.02 -25.90
N VAL A 28 19.86 3.99 -25.73
CA VAL A 28 20.81 4.64 -26.65
C VAL A 28 21.82 3.63 -27.18
N ASN A 29 21.96 3.54 -28.50
CA ASN A 29 23.10 2.84 -29.10
C ASN A 29 24.26 3.84 -29.27
N ASN A 30 25.14 3.89 -28.27
CA ASN A 30 26.34 4.76 -28.29
C ASN A 30 27.44 4.28 -29.26
N GLY A 31 27.28 3.11 -29.87
CA GLY A 31 28.22 2.57 -30.84
C GLY A 31 28.09 3.18 -32.23
N ASN A 32 28.99 2.78 -33.13
CA ASN A 32 28.97 3.16 -34.54
C ASN A 32 28.42 2.07 -35.48
N GLN A 33 28.03 0.92 -34.92
CA GLN A 33 27.43 -0.20 -35.63
C GLN A 33 26.00 -0.43 -35.14
N ALA A 34 25.19 -1.14 -35.93
CA ALA A 34 23.83 -1.47 -35.55
C ALA A 34 23.81 -2.47 -34.37
N ALA A 35 22.99 -2.17 -33.36
CA ALA A 35 22.58 -3.14 -32.36
C ALA A 35 21.34 -3.87 -32.92
N THR A 36 21.35 -5.20 -32.91
CA THR A 36 20.31 -6.00 -33.55
C THR A 36 19.35 -6.60 -32.53
N GLY A 37 18.07 -6.71 -32.88
CA GLY A 37 17.04 -7.35 -32.03
C GLY A 37 17.01 -6.80 -30.60
N VAL A 38 17.10 -5.49 -30.45
CA VAL A 38 17.09 -4.82 -29.15
C VAL A 38 15.71 -4.98 -28.52
N PHE A 39 15.68 -5.27 -27.22
CA PHE A 39 14.46 -5.36 -26.43
C PHE A 39 14.64 -4.69 -25.08
N MET A 40 13.52 -4.37 -24.44
CA MET A 40 13.46 -3.90 -23.07
C MET A 40 12.42 -4.71 -22.30
N ASN A 41 12.75 -5.12 -21.08
CA ASN A 41 11.81 -5.69 -20.12
C ASN A 41 11.87 -4.90 -18.80
N ASP A 42 10.75 -4.76 -18.12
CA ASP A 42 10.64 -4.03 -16.86
C ASP A 42 9.64 -4.74 -15.95
N ILE A 43 10.04 -5.09 -14.73
CA ILE A 43 9.14 -5.68 -13.73
C ILE A 43 8.70 -4.56 -12.80
N ILE A 44 7.39 -4.40 -12.67
CA ILE A 44 6.81 -3.30 -11.90
C ILE A 44 6.95 -3.59 -10.40
N ASP A 45 7.28 -2.55 -9.61
CA ASP A 45 7.37 -2.64 -8.15
C ASP A 45 6.06 -3.20 -7.57
N PRO A 46 6.10 -4.19 -6.65
CA PRO A 46 4.89 -4.74 -6.04
C PRO A 46 4.07 -3.73 -5.23
N ASN A 47 4.64 -2.58 -4.87
CA ASN A 47 3.98 -1.45 -4.22
C ASN A 47 3.42 -0.42 -5.23
N THR A 48 3.45 -0.74 -6.52
CA THR A 48 2.82 0.05 -7.57
C THR A 48 1.98 -0.84 -8.49
N THR A 49 1.07 -0.22 -9.25
CA THR A 49 0.23 -0.90 -10.24
C THR A 49 0.42 -0.25 -11.60
N LEU A 50 0.74 -1.04 -12.62
CA LEU A 50 0.88 -0.55 -14.00
C LEU A 50 -0.45 -0.02 -14.53
N VAL A 51 -0.43 1.20 -15.08
CA VAL A 51 -1.61 1.77 -15.73
C VAL A 51 -1.72 1.16 -17.12
N THR A 52 -2.76 0.36 -17.32
CA THR A 52 -3.05 -0.29 -18.61
C THR A 52 -3.18 0.73 -19.74
N GLY A 53 -2.54 0.45 -20.89
CA GLY A 53 -2.62 1.28 -22.10
C GLY A 53 -1.67 2.47 -22.10
N THR A 54 -0.77 2.56 -21.12
CA THR A 54 0.16 3.69 -20.99
C THR A 54 1.56 3.42 -21.48
N VAL A 55 1.89 2.15 -21.76
CA VAL A 55 3.18 1.78 -22.32
C VAL A 55 3.24 2.24 -23.77
N GLN A 56 4.23 3.08 -24.06
CA GLN A 56 4.51 3.61 -25.39
C GLN A 56 5.99 3.44 -25.71
N THR A 57 6.30 3.28 -27.00
CA THR A 57 7.67 3.28 -27.53
C THR A 57 7.75 4.14 -28.78
N SER A 58 8.87 4.84 -28.98
CA SER A 58 9.12 5.60 -30.20
C SER A 58 9.58 4.73 -31.39
N LEU A 59 9.96 3.47 -31.13
CA LEU A 59 10.36 2.50 -32.15
C LEU A 59 10.00 1.07 -31.72
N GLY A 60 9.65 0.23 -32.69
CA GLY A 60 9.31 -1.16 -32.43
C GLY A 60 7.88 -1.34 -31.95
N THR A 61 7.63 -2.35 -31.13
CA THR A 61 6.30 -2.73 -30.65
C THR A 61 6.29 -3.07 -29.17
N VAL A 62 5.25 -2.62 -28.47
CA VAL A 62 4.96 -3.07 -27.10
C VAL A 62 4.41 -4.49 -27.16
N THR A 63 5.09 -5.43 -26.49
CA THR A 63 4.71 -6.85 -26.45
C THR A 63 4.02 -7.23 -25.12
N SER A 64 4.20 -6.44 -24.06
CA SER A 64 3.52 -6.58 -22.75
C SER A 64 3.39 -5.22 -22.06
N GLY A 65 2.41 -5.09 -21.15
CA GLY A 65 2.22 -3.94 -20.26
C GLY A 65 1.01 -3.06 -20.60
N ASN A 66 0.27 -3.43 -21.65
CA ASN A 66 -0.98 -2.76 -22.05
C ASN A 66 -2.22 -3.66 -21.91
N GLY A 67 -2.08 -4.85 -21.30
CA GLY A 67 -3.16 -5.72 -20.89
C GLY A 67 -3.66 -5.40 -19.47
N PRO A 68 -4.93 -5.72 -19.14
CA PRO A 68 -5.43 -5.62 -17.77
C PRO A 68 -4.68 -6.59 -16.84
N GLY A 69 -4.15 -6.06 -15.74
CA GLY A 69 -3.42 -6.86 -14.73
C GLY A 69 -2.00 -7.24 -15.13
N ASP A 70 -1.45 -6.70 -16.21
CA ASP A 70 -0.04 -6.86 -16.54
C ASP A 70 0.82 -6.27 -15.41
N THR A 71 1.80 -7.04 -14.95
CA THR A 71 2.76 -6.65 -13.90
C THR A 71 4.16 -6.38 -14.46
N SER A 72 4.28 -6.30 -15.78
CA SER A 72 5.54 -6.05 -16.47
C SER A 72 5.34 -5.31 -17.79
N VAL A 73 6.35 -4.55 -18.16
CA VAL A 73 6.49 -3.90 -19.46
C VAL A 73 7.46 -4.72 -20.30
N ALA A 74 7.11 -4.99 -21.57
CA ALA A 74 8.03 -5.56 -22.53
C ALA A 74 7.89 -4.86 -23.88
N VAL A 75 9.02 -4.51 -24.48
CA VAL A 75 9.10 -3.83 -25.77
C VAL A 75 10.13 -4.54 -26.65
N ASP A 76 9.70 -4.97 -27.83
CA ASP A 76 10.61 -5.35 -28.91
C ASP A 76 10.93 -4.09 -29.71
N ILE A 77 12.14 -3.57 -29.52
CA ILE A 77 12.62 -2.32 -30.17
C ILE A 77 13.09 -2.62 -31.59
N GLY A 78 13.62 -3.82 -31.84
CA GLY A 78 14.21 -4.21 -33.12
C GLY A 78 15.64 -3.67 -33.29
N ASP A 79 16.05 -3.43 -34.54
CA ASP A 79 17.41 -2.99 -34.84
C ASP A 79 17.58 -1.48 -34.60
N MET A 80 18.64 -1.09 -33.89
CA MET A 80 19.01 0.30 -33.62
C MET A 80 20.30 0.67 -34.33
N ALA A 81 20.27 1.67 -35.21
CA ALA A 81 21.47 2.20 -35.84
C ALA A 81 22.44 2.81 -34.82
N GLY A 82 23.73 2.82 -35.13
CA GLY A 82 24.74 3.49 -34.30
C GLY A 82 24.42 4.98 -34.12
N GLY A 83 24.51 5.47 -32.89
CA GLY A 83 24.18 6.84 -32.50
C GLY A 83 22.68 7.16 -32.41
N SER A 84 21.79 6.17 -32.55
CA SER A 84 20.34 6.37 -32.40
C SER A 84 19.85 6.16 -30.96
N ALA A 85 18.69 6.73 -30.65
CA ALA A 85 18.01 6.58 -29.37
C ALA A 85 16.53 6.25 -29.56
N VAL A 86 15.97 5.51 -28.61
CA VAL A 86 14.56 5.11 -28.54
C VAL A 86 14.03 5.44 -27.15
N ASN A 87 12.83 6.02 -27.09
CA ASN A 87 12.17 6.34 -25.84
C ASN A 87 11.05 5.33 -25.59
N VAL A 88 11.02 4.78 -24.38
CA VAL A 88 9.93 3.99 -23.83
C VAL A 88 9.36 4.75 -22.63
N SER A 89 8.04 4.82 -22.49
CA SER A 89 7.40 5.45 -21.34
C SER A 89 6.21 4.64 -20.86
N PHE A 90 5.94 4.67 -19.57
CA PHE A 90 4.76 4.05 -18.97
C PHE A 90 4.42 4.72 -17.64
N ARG A 91 3.18 4.52 -17.18
CA ARG A 91 2.70 5.09 -15.91
C ARG A 91 2.37 3.99 -14.93
N VAL A 92 2.66 4.22 -13.66
CA VAL A 92 2.23 3.35 -12.55
C VAL A 92 1.51 4.19 -11.50
N ILE A 93 0.61 3.57 -10.75
CA ILE A 93 -0.04 4.17 -9.57
C ILE A 93 0.65 3.60 -8.33
N ILE A 94 1.01 4.44 -7.35
CA ILE A 94 1.49 3.99 -6.05
C ILE A 94 0.31 3.35 -5.31
N ASN A 95 0.49 2.11 -4.84
CA ASN A 95 -0.61 1.38 -4.21
C ASN A 95 -1.09 2.09 -2.94
N ASP A 96 -2.40 2.26 -2.82
CA ASP A 96 -3.04 2.84 -1.64
C ASP A 96 -3.95 1.80 -0.96
N PRO A 97 -3.68 1.43 0.30
CA PRO A 97 -2.60 1.91 1.16
C PRO A 97 -1.25 1.22 0.87
N LEU A 98 -0.16 1.85 1.31
CA LEU A 98 1.16 1.21 1.32
C LEU A 98 1.32 0.27 2.53
N PRO A 99 2.06 -0.85 2.37
CA PRO A 99 2.49 -1.65 3.51
C PRO A 99 3.36 -0.84 4.49
N ALA A 100 3.37 -1.28 5.75
CA ALA A 100 4.14 -0.62 6.79
C ALA A 100 5.65 -0.64 6.49
N GLY A 101 6.31 0.50 6.75
CA GLY A 101 7.75 0.65 6.56
C GLY A 101 8.18 0.86 5.10
N VAL A 102 7.26 0.88 4.14
CA VAL A 102 7.58 1.26 2.76
C VAL A 102 7.80 2.77 2.70
N THR A 103 9.01 3.19 2.36
CA THR A 103 9.41 4.60 2.21
C THR A 103 9.90 4.94 0.81
N PHE A 104 10.01 3.95 -0.08
CA PHE A 104 10.38 4.11 -1.48
C PHE A 104 9.62 3.11 -2.35
N VAL A 105 9.36 3.48 -3.60
CA VAL A 105 9.06 2.54 -4.69
C VAL A 105 10.23 2.56 -5.69
N ARG A 106 10.49 1.43 -6.33
CA ARG A 106 11.74 1.16 -7.06
C ARG A 106 11.45 0.53 -8.39
N ASN A 107 12.12 0.98 -9.44
CA ASN A 107 11.80 0.48 -10.77
C ASN A 107 13.04 0.21 -11.62
N GLN A 108 13.31 -1.07 -11.88
CA GLN A 108 14.49 -1.54 -12.61
C GLN A 108 14.10 -2.19 -13.93
N GLY A 109 14.50 -1.59 -15.05
CA GLY A 109 14.40 -2.21 -16.36
C GLY A 109 15.66 -3.01 -16.71
N ILE A 110 15.56 -3.85 -17.74
CA ILE A 110 16.67 -4.55 -18.40
C ILE A 110 16.57 -4.28 -19.90
N VAL A 111 17.68 -3.88 -20.52
CA VAL A 111 17.81 -3.70 -21.97
C VAL A 111 18.82 -4.71 -22.51
N GLY A 112 18.51 -5.39 -23.60
CA GLY A 112 19.42 -6.34 -24.23
C GLY A 112 19.18 -6.47 -25.73
N GLY A 113 19.95 -7.32 -26.40
CA GLY A 113 19.80 -7.56 -27.83
C GLY A 113 20.58 -8.75 -28.37
N GLY A 114 20.54 -8.95 -29.67
CA GLY A 114 21.17 -10.10 -30.35
C GLY A 114 22.69 -10.04 -30.42
N ASN A 115 23.28 -8.84 -30.38
CA ASN A 115 24.72 -8.62 -30.43
C ASN A 115 25.27 -7.74 -29.30
N ILE A 116 24.48 -7.52 -28.24
CA ILE A 116 24.85 -6.77 -27.04
C ILE A 116 24.45 -7.59 -25.80
N PRO A 117 25.16 -7.47 -24.66
CA PRO A 117 24.70 -8.08 -23.41
C PRO A 117 23.39 -7.43 -22.95
N SER A 118 22.72 -8.11 -22.01
CA SER A 118 21.60 -7.51 -21.29
C SER A 118 22.13 -6.79 -20.06
N GLU A 119 21.79 -5.52 -19.90
CA GLU A 119 22.20 -4.68 -18.78
C GLU A 119 20.97 -4.05 -18.11
N PRO A 120 21.00 -3.83 -16.79
CA PRO A 120 20.00 -3.03 -16.12
C PRO A 120 19.94 -1.60 -16.66
N THR A 121 18.79 -0.94 -16.50
CA THR A 121 18.72 0.52 -16.64
C THR A 121 19.48 1.20 -15.49
N ASP A 122 19.81 2.47 -15.71
CA ASP A 122 20.56 3.30 -14.77
C ASP A 122 19.71 4.51 -14.34
N ASP A 123 19.71 4.92 -13.08
CA ASP A 123 19.10 6.17 -12.60
C ASP A 123 20.07 7.35 -12.78
N PRO A 124 19.81 8.30 -13.70
CA PRO A 124 20.72 9.41 -13.93
C PRO A 124 20.78 10.43 -12.78
N GLU A 125 19.93 10.30 -11.75
CA GLU A 125 20.03 11.09 -10.52
C GLU A 125 21.10 10.53 -9.56
N SER A 126 21.59 9.32 -9.86
CA SER A 126 22.60 8.59 -9.14
C SER A 126 23.91 8.50 -9.94
N PRO A 127 25.08 8.43 -9.28
CA PRO A 127 26.36 8.16 -9.94
C PRO A 127 26.68 6.65 -10.04
N GLN A 128 25.83 5.78 -9.50
CA GLN A 128 26.05 4.33 -9.48
C GLN A 128 25.47 3.72 -10.75
N ASP A 129 26.33 3.07 -11.54
CA ASP A 129 25.87 2.31 -12.71
C ASP A 129 24.91 1.16 -12.32
N ASP A 130 23.94 0.89 -13.20
CA ASP A 130 23.03 -0.26 -13.15
C ASP A 130 22.12 -0.29 -11.89
N ASP A 131 21.72 0.88 -11.41
CA ASP A 131 20.84 1.02 -10.26
C ASP A 131 19.37 1.30 -10.62
N ASP A 132 18.51 1.06 -9.65
CA ASP A 132 17.08 1.25 -9.78
C ASP A 132 16.72 2.73 -9.62
N THR A 133 15.75 3.18 -10.41
CA THR A 133 15.14 4.48 -10.15
C THR A 133 14.35 4.39 -8.85
N GLU A 134 14.82 5.10 -7.81
CA GLU A 134 14.21 5.12 -6.48
C GLU A 134 13.33 6.37 -6.29
N THR A 135 12.05 6.19 -6.06
CA THR A 135 11.12 7.29 -5.75
C THR A 135 10.80 7.30 -4.25
N PRO A 136 11.22 8.32 -3.48
CA PRO A 136 10.79 8.47 -2.09
C PRO A 136 9.29 8.70 -2.02
N VAL A 137 8.61 8.03 -1.07
CA VAL A 137 7.17 8.19 -0.85
C VAL A 137 6.85 8.73 0.54
N THR A 138 5.85 9.60 0.61
CA THR A 138 5.31 10.13 1.87
C THR A 138 4.07 9.35 2.25
N ALA A 139 4.20 8.47 3.25
CA ALA A 139 3.09 7.68 3.77
C ALA A 139 3.22 7.48 5.29
N ALA A 140 2.10 7.50 6.01
CA ALA A 140 2.08 7.28 7.46
C ALA A 140 0.73 6.69 7.92
N PRO A 141 0.73 5.86 8.97
CA PRO A 141 -0.51 5.49 9.65
C PRO A 141 -1.04 6.67 10.47
N ASP A 142 -2.36 6.75 10.61
CA ASP A 142 -3.05 7.73 11.47
C ASP A 142 -4.18 7.01 12.20
N VAL A 143 -3.94 6.61 13.47
CA VAL A 143 -4.83 5.72 14.21
C VAL A 143 -5.64 6.47 15.25
N GLU A 144 -6.96 6.36 15.15
CA GLU A 144 -7.91 6.91 16.11
C GLU A 144 -8.83 5.82 16.68
N ALA A 145 -9.39 6.05 17.86
CA ALA A 145 -10.34 5.13 18.48
C ALA A 145 -11.53 5.87 19.10
N TYR A 146 -12.74 5.39 18.81
CA TYR A 146 -14.00 5.94 19.24
C TYR A 146 -14.74 4.91 20.08
N LYS A 147 -15.16 5.27 21.30
CA LYS A 147 -15.92 4.38 22.20
C LYS A 147 -17.30 4.97 22.45
N ILE A 148 -18.33 4.16 22.23
CA ILE A 148 -19.73 4.49 22.50
C ILE A 148 -20.38 3.38 23.32
N ASP A 149 -21.40 3.72 24.08
CA ASP A 149 -22.23 2.79 24.85
C ASP A 149 -23.71 2.85 24.43
N SER A 150 -24.44 1.81 24.79
CA SER A 150 -25.89 1.72 24.59
C SER A 150 -26.50 0.77 25.61
N LEU A 151 -27.76 1.01 25.98
CA LEU A 151 -28.54 0.09 26.81
C LEU A 151 -28.84 -1.18 25.99
N PHE A 152 -28.31 -2.32 26.44
CA PHE A 152 -28.44 -3.60 25.75
C PHE A 152 -29.60 -4.44 26.30
N ASP A 153 -29.70 -4.52 27.62
CA ASP A 153 -30.79 -5.20 28.33
C ASP A 153 -31.26 -4.31 29.48
N ASP A 154 -32.54 -3.95 29.43
CA ASP A 154 -33.23 -3.11 30.41
C ASP A 154 -34.05 -4.02 31.34
N ALA A 155 -33.46 -4.38 32.47
CA ALA A 155 -33.98 -5.42 33.34
C ALA A 155 -35.23 -4.95 34.11
N ASP A 156 -35.35 -3.65 34.38
CA ASP A 156 -36.49 -3.07 35.09
C ASP A 156 -37.51 -2.38 34.16
N GLY A 157 -37.18 -2.21 32.88
CA GLY A 157 -38.06 -1.69 31.83
C GLY A 157 -38.29 -0.18 31.90
N ASN A 158 -37.40 0.57 32.57
CA ASN A 158 -37.57 2.01 32.80
C ASN A 158 -37.02 2.89 31.64
N GLY A 159 -36.29 2.29 30.69
CA GLY A 159 -35.72 2.95 29.50
C GLY A 159 -34.47 3.80 29.76
N VAL A 160 -33.85 3.73 30.94
CA VAL A 160 -32.63 4.44 31.31
C VAL A 160 -31.64 3.51 32.02
N PRO A 161 -30.31 3.66 31.82
CA PRO A 161 -29.34 2.83 32.53
C PRO A 161 -29.50 2.88 34.05
N SER A 162 -29.67 1.72 34.67
CA SER A 162 -29.88 1.55 36.10
C SER A 162 -29.21 0.27 36.63
N PRO A 163 -29.02 0.12 37.96
CA PRO A 163 -28.37 -1.06 38.52
C PRO A 163 -29.10 -2.36 38.17
N GLY A 164 -28.39 -3.30 37.54
CA GLY A 164 -28.94 -4.58 37.07
C GLY A 164 -29.15 -4.65 35.55
N ASP A 165 -29.09 -3.51 34.85
CA ASP A 165 -29.14 -3.46 33.39
C ASP A 165 -27.82 -3.88 32.76
N THR A 166 -27.86 -4.28 31.49
CA THR A 166 -26.65 -4.55 30.71
C THR A 166 -26.40 -3.41 29.73
N LEU A 167 -25.18 -2.87 29.74
CA LEU A 167 -24.69 -1.94 28.71
C LEU A 167 -23.84 -2.68 27.68
N LEU A 168 -24.00 -2.32 26.40
CA LEU A 168 -23.12 -2.71 25.31
C LEU A 168 -22.19 -1.54 24.98
N TYR A 169 -20.90 -1.77 25.11
CA TYR A 169 -19.85 -0.89 24.61
C TYR A 169 -19.39 -1.34 23.24
N GLN A 170 -19.21 -0.38 22.33
CA GLN A 170 -18.62 -0.57 21.01
C GLN A 170 -17.45 0.39 20.85
N VAL A 171 -16.32 -0.12 20.41
CA VAL A 171 -15.11 0.63 20.11
C VAL A 171 -14.74 0.43 18.65
N THR A 172 -14.65 1.52 17.92
CA THR A 172 -14.19 1.54 16.53
C THR A 172 -12.78 2.14 16.50
N ILE A 173 -11.82 1.36 16.04
CA ILE A 173 -10.42 1.76 15.85
C ILE A 173 -10.22 1.94 14.35
N VAL A 174 -9.86 3.15 13.91
CA VAL A 174 -9.69 3.49 12.49
C VAL A 174 -8.22 3.81 12.24
N ASN A 175 -7.70 3.41 11.07
CA ASN A 175 -6.46 3.95 10.52
C ASN A 175 -6.82 4.82 9.32
N ASP A 176 -6.93 6.13 9.51
CA ASP A 176 -7.24 7.10 8.46
C ASP A 176 -6.00 7.48 7.63
N GLY A 177 -4.83 6.97 8.00
CA GLY A 177 -3.59 7.14 7.26
C GLY A 177 -3.56 6.33 5.97
N ASN A 178 -2.56 6.60 5.13
CA ASN A 178 -2.34 5.94 3.83
C ASN A 178 -1.24 4.86 3.89
N GLN A 179 -0.77 4.53 5.10
CA GLN A 179 0.14 3.42 5.38
C GLN A 179 -0.47 2.51 6.45
N ALA A 180 -0.22 1.20 6.35
CA ALA A 180 -0.66 0.26 7.37
C ALA A 180 -0.07 0.58 8.75
N ALA A 181 -0.91 0.61 9.78
CA ALA A 181 -0.51 0.65 11.19
C ALA A 181 -0.19 -0.78 11.64
N THR A 182 0.96 -1.00 12.29
CA THR A 182 1.38 -2.36 12.68
C THR A 182 1.23 -2.62 14.16
N SER A 183 1.02 -3.90 14.50
CA SER A 183 0.99 -4.37 15.91
C SER A 183 0.04 -3.57 16.80
N VAL A 184 -1.11 -3.18 16.25
CA VAL A 184 -2.13 -2.43 16.98
C VAL A 184 -2.74 -3.33 18.05
N PHE A 185 -2.95 -2.77 19.24
CA PHE A 185 -3.62 -3.45 20.34
C PHE A 185 -4.53 -2.46 21.08
N MET A 186 -5.53 -3.00 21.76
CA MET A 186 -6.47 -2.25 22.58
C MET A 186 -6.47 -2.84 24.00
N ASN A 187 -6.42 -1.97 25.01
CA ASN A 187 -6.65 -2.32 26.41
C ASN A 187 -7.68 -1.35 27.00
N ASP A 188 -8.57 -1.85 27.83
CA ASP A 188 -9.59 -1.03 28.48
C ASP A 188 -9.95 -1.61 29.85
N ILE A 189 -9.92 -0.76 30.87
CA ILE A 189 -10.18 -1.12 32.26
C ILE A 189 -11.66 -0.86 32.53
N ILE A 190 -12.34 -1.88 33.05
CA ILE A 190 -13.77 -1.80 33.31
C ILE A 190 -14.03 -0.96 34.56
N ASP A 191 -15.08 -0.13 34.51
CA ASP A 191 -15.47 0.71 35.65
C ASP A 191 -15.72 -0.20 36.88
N PRO A 192 -15.13 0.09 38.05
CA PRO A 192 -15.30 -0.73 39.26
C PRO A 192 -16.74 -0.89 39.75
N ASN A 193 -17.67 -0.03 39.30
CA ASN A 193 -19.10 -0.12 39.61
C ASN A 193 -19.89 -0.97 38.60
N THR A 194 -19.19 -1.56 37.63
CA THR A 194 -19.77 -2.48 36.64
C THR A 194 -19.00 -3.80 36.65
N THR A 195 -19.64 -4.86 36.19
CA THR A 195 -19.05 -6.19 36.04
C THR A 195 -19.02 -6.57 34.57
N LEU A 196 -17.86 -6.95 34.06
CA LEU A 196 -17.71 -7.44 32.69
C LEU A 196 -18.50 -8.74 32.50
N VAL A 197 -19.36 -8.78 31.48
CA VAL A 197 -20.09 -9.99 31.11
C VAL A 197 -19.12 -10.96 30.46
N THR A 198 -18.82 -12.08 31.14
CA THR A 198 -17.91 -13.12 30.63
C THR A 198 -18.35 -13.62 29.25
N GLY A 199 -17.40 -13.69 28.31
CA GLY A 199 -17.66 -14.14 26.94
C GLY A 199 -18.30 -13.07 26.04
N SER A 200 -18.46 -11.84 26.53
CA SER A 200 -19.05 -10.76 25.73
C SER A 200 -18.06 -10.00 24.86
N VAL A 201 -16.75 -10.13 25.11
CA VAL A 201 -15.73 -9.38 24.36
C VAL A 201 -15.54 -10.04 23.00
N GLN A 202 -15.76 -9.25 21.94
CA GLN A 202 -15.64 -9.66 20.55
C GLN A 202 -14.82 -8.63 19.77
N THR A 203 -14.15 -9.07 18.71
CA THR A 203 -13.41 -8.21 17.79
C THR A 203 -13.68 -8.63 16.35
N SER A 204 -13.71 -7.69 15.41
CA SER A 204 -13.82 -7.98 13.98
C SER A 204 -12.48 -8.40 13.37
N GLN A 205 -11.36 -8.13 14.04
CA GLN A 205 -10.01 -8.48 13.60
C GLN A 205 -9.11 -8.83 14.78
N GLY A 206 -8.17 -9.75 14.57
CA GLY A 206 -7.20 -10.14 15.57
C GLY A 206 -7.81 -11.08 16.62
N THR A 207 -7.32 -11.01 17.85
CA THR A 207 -7.70 -11.94 18.93
C THR A 207 -7.93 -11.22 20.26
N VAL A 208 -8.97 -11.65 20.97
CA VAL A 208 -9.20 -11.23 22.36
C VAL A 208 -8.22 -12.00 23.26
N THR A 209 -7.38 -11.27 23.98
CA THR A 209 -6.35 -11.84 24.87
C THR A 209 -6.75 -11.79 26.36
N SER A 210 -7.70 -10.91 26.74
CA SER A 210 -8.30 -10.82 28.07
C SER A 210 -9.74 -10.32 28.00
N GLY A 211 -10.56 -10.62 29.01
CA GLY A 211 -11.93 -10.09 29.18
C GLY A 211 -13.04 -11.13 28.98
N ASN A 212 -12.68 -12.38 28.70
CA ASN A 212 -13.63 -13.47 28.49
C ASN A 212 -13.52 -14.59 29.54
N SER A 213 -12.79 -14.35 30.64
CA SER A 213 -12.72 -15.25 31.80
C SER A 213 -13.53 -14.70 33.00
N PRO A 214 -14.06 -15.56 33.88
CA PRO A 214 -14.72 -15.11 35.10
C PRO A 214 -13.77 -14.29 35.98
N GLY A 215 -14.22 -13.09 36.39
CA GLY A 215 -13.47 -12.19 37.26
C GLY A 215 -12.51 -11.24 36.54
N ASP A 216 -12.45 -11.26 35.20
CA ASP A 216 -11.70 -10.27 34.43
C ASP A 216 -12.26 -8.86 34.68
N THR A 217 -11.37 -7.92 35.03
CA THR A 217 -11.69 -6.50 35.28
C THR A 217 -11.17 -5.57 34.17
N SER A 218 -10.65 -6.15 33.10
CA SER A 218 -10.15 -5.43 31.93
C SER A 218 -10.27 -6.29 30.68
N ILE A 219 -10.38 -5.63 29.54
CA ILE A 219 -10.31 -6.26 28.23
C ILE A 219 -8.95 -5.96 27.60
N ALA A 220 -8.45 -6.92 26.84
CA ALA A 220 -7.28 -6.74 25.99
C ALA A 220 -7.52 -7.45 24.66
N VAL A 221 -7.22 -6.76 23.56
CA VAL A 221 -7.37 -7.26 22.20
C VAL A 221 -6.08 -6.98 21.44
N ASN A 222 -5.49 -8.03 20.88
CA ASN A 222 -4.43 -7.89 19.90
C ASN A 222 -5.07 -7.77 18.51
N ILE A 223 -5.04 -6.58 17.92
CA ILE A 223 -5.69 -6.29 16.64
C ILE A 223 -4.80 -6.72 15.46
N GLY A 224 -3.48 -6.62 15.62
CA GLY A 224 -2.51 -6.82 14.54
C GLY A 224 -2.42 -5.59 13.64
N ASP A 225 -2.22 -5.79 12.35
CA ASP A 225 -2.01 -4.68 11.42
C ASP A 225 -3.34 -4.14 10.88
N ILE A 226 -3.52 -2.83 10.85
CA ILE A 226 -4.68 -2.17 10.26
C ILE A 226 -4.22 -1.46 8.98
N ALA A 227 -4.70 -1.90 7.83
CA ALA A 227 -4.42 -1.23 6.55
C ALA A 227 -4.87 0.23 6.60
N GLY A 228 -4.21 1.11 5.81
CA GLY A 228 -4.68 2.49 5.66
C GLY A 228 -6.12 2.55 5.13
N GLY A 229 -6.86 3.57 5.55
CA GLY A 229 -8.29 3.74 5.27
C GLY A 229 -9.21 2.66 5.84
N SER A 230 -8.73 1.77 6.72
CA SER A 230 -9.51 0.65 7.27
C SER A 230 -9.85 0.83 8.75
N ALA A 231 -10.87 0.10 9.22
CA ALA A 231 -11.31 0.14 10.61
C ALA A 231 -11.54 -1.26 11.20
N VAL A 232 -11.36 -1.38 12.52
CA VAL A 232 -11.62 -2.57 13.33
C VAL A 232 -12.60 -2.23 14.44
N ASN A 233 -13.56 -3.13 14.69
CA ASN A 233 -14.56 -2.96 15.74
C ASN A 233 -14.34 -3.97 16.87
N VAL A 234 -14.37 -3.49 18.11
CA VAL A 234 -14.36 -4.28 19.34
C VAL A 234 -15.65 -4.00 20.10
N SER A 235 -16.29 -5.01 20.66
CA SER A 235 -17.48 -4.83 21.48
C SER A 235 -17.43 -5.66 22.75
N PHE A 236 -18.01 -5.17 23.84
CA PHE A 236 -18.15 -5.91 25.10
C PHE A 236 -19.35 -5.43 25.88
N ARG A 237 -19.82 -6.25 26.83
CA ARG A 237 -20.98 -5.93 27.66
C ARG A 237 -20.61 -5.89 29.14
N VAL A 238 -21.24 -4.99 29.89
CA VAL A 238 -21.09 -4.91 31.35
C VAL A 238 -22.46 -4.81 32.01
N THR A 239 -22.55 -5.21 33.28
CA THR A 239 -23.74 -5.08 34.15
C THR A 239 -23.45 -4.30 35.41
#